data_AF-A0A0M3JWE4-F1
#
_entry.id   AF-A0A0M3JWE4-F1
#
_cell.length_a   1.000
_cell.length_b   1.000
_cell.length_c   1.000
_cell.angle_alpha   90.00
_cell.angle_beta   90.00
_cell.angle_gamma   90.00
#
_symmetry.space_group_name_H-M   'P 1'
#
loop_
_entity.id
_entity.type
_entity.pdbx_description
1 polymer ?
#
loop_
_entity_poly.entity_id
_entity_poly.type
_entity_poly.pdbx_seq_one_letter_code
_entity_poly.pdbx_strand_id
1 'polypeptide(L)'
;MIIGGTFGSVQKYIVEGHVVCSMRPLENAWITLYDYDVVTLDDLMGQTLSDENGYFLVSGEEDELFRVEAYIVISHSCVNGSFFESNTPSTEREVICGEEVIKATDEVNSILAEIDQMQ
;
A
#
# COMPACT_ATOMS: atom_id res chain seq x y z
N MET A 1 38.25 18.19 5.69
CA MET A 1 36.82 18.25 6.06
C MET A 1 36.41 16.81 6.31
N ILE A 2 36.01 16.51 7.55
CA ILE A 2 36.05 15.19 8.20
C ILE A 2 35.02 14.24 7.50
N ILE A 3 35.46 13.21 6.76
CA ILE A 3 35.60 11.79 7.16
C ILE A 3 34.36 11.21 7.88
N GLY A 4 33.49 10.52 7.13
CA GLY A 4 32.58 9.45 7.58
C GLY A 4 31.46 9.78 8.57
N GLY A 5 30.19 9.65 8.16
CA GLY A 5 29.04 9.63 9.06
C GLY A 5 27.72 9.45 8.34
N THR A 6 27.15 8.25 8.42
CA THR A 6 25.71 7.99 8.22
C THR A 6 24.97 8.74 9.33
N PHE A 7 24.28 9.84 9.01
CA PHE A 7 23.57 10.63 10.04
C PHE A 7 22.09 10.23 10.19
N GLY A 8 21.57 9.37 9.33
CA GLY A 8 20.22 8.80 9.44
C GLY A 8 20.15 7.60 10.38
N SER A 9 18.92 7.14 10.63
CA SER A 9 18.64 5.87 11.28
C SER A 9 17.68 5.06 10.42
N VAL A 10 18.05 3.79 10.18
CA VAL A 10 17.19 2.83 9.49
C VAL A 10 15.92 2.60 10.30
N GLN A 11 14.78 2.91 9.71
CA GLN A 11 13.44 2.68 10.27
C GLN A 11 12.71 1.68 9.37
N LYS A 12 12.07 0.68 9.97
CA LYS A 12 11.40 -0.40 9.25
C LYS A 12 9.93 -0.44 9.59
N TYR A 13 9.10 -0.56 8.56
CA TYR A 13 7.66 -0.71 8.67
C TYR A 13 7.21 -2.02 8.06
N ILE A 14 6.24 -2.65 8.71
CA ILE A 14 5.56 -3.85 8.24
C ILE A 14 4.07 -3.60 8.43
N VAL A 15 3.32 -3.72 7.34
CA VAL A 15 1.88 -3.51 7.32
C VAL A 15 1.25 -4.77 6.76
N GLU A 16 0.38 -5.40 7.54
CA GLU A 16 -0.41 -6.54 7.11
C GLU A 16 -1.89 -6.23 7.18
N GLY A 17 -2.70 -6.92 6.37
CA GLY A 17 -4.12 -6.66 6.37
C GLY A 17 -4.94 -7.51 5.44
N HIS A 18 -6.24 -7.22 5.37
CA HIS A 18 -7.14 -7.78 4.37
C HIS A 18 -7.84 -6.67 3.59
N VAL A 19 -7.92 -6.85 2.28
CA VAL A 19 -8.72 -6.04 1.37
C VAL A 19 -10.01 -6.78 1.05
N VAL A 20 -11.16 -6.13 1.31
CA VAL A 20 -12.47 -6.69 0.99
C VAL A 20 -13.29 -5.74 0.12
N CYS A 21 -14.04 -6.30 -0.83
CA CYS A 21 -14.99 -5.61 -1.70
C CYS A 21 -16.40 -6.18 -1.42
N SER A 22 -17.27 -5.37 -0.82
CA SER A 22 -18.60 -5.81 -0.32
C SER A 22 -18.58 -7.16 0.40
N MET A 23 -17.78 -7.20 1.48
CA MET A 23 -17.58 -8.37 2.35
C MET A 23 -16.97 -9.61 1.68
N ARG A 24 -16.50 -9.51 0.44
CA ARG A 24 -15.75 -10.59 -0.22
C ARG A 24 -14.27 -10.23 -0.26
N PRO A 25 -13.37 -11.17 0.02
CA PRO A 25 -11.96 -10.94 -0.18
C PRO A 25 -11.66 -10.49 -1.60
N LEU A 26 -10.79 -9.48 -1.73
CA LEU A 26 -10.38 -8.94 -3.02
C LEU A 26 -8.95 -9.40 -3.31
N GLU A 27 -8.80 -10.30 -4.27
CA GLU A 27 -7.51 -10.73 -4.80
C GLU A 27 -6.93 -9.67 -5.76
N ASN A 28 -5.61 -9.60 -5.82
CA ASN A 28 -4.86 -8.78 -6.78
C ASN A 28 -5.12 -7.26 -6.65
N ALA A 29 -5.47 -6.78 -5.45
CA ALA A 29 -5.34 -5.36 -5.14
C ALA A 29 -3.85 -5.04 -5.01
N TRP A 30 -3.42 -3.90 -5.56
CA TRP A 30 -2.04 -3.44 -5.49
C TRP A 30 -1.83 -2.62 -4.23
N ILE A 31 -0.89 -3.02 -3.36
CA ILE A 31 -0.58 -2.33 -2.12
C ILE A 31 0.83 -1.78 -2.23
N THR A 32 0.94 -0.45 -2.09
CA THR A 32 2.22 0.25 -2.12
C THR A 32 2.45 0.96 -0.81
N LEU A 33 3.58 0.69 -0.16
CA LEU A 33 4.05 1.38 1.03
C LEU A 33 4.99 2.50 0.63
N TYR A 34 4.69 3.71 1.11
CA TYR A 34 5.45 4.92 0.88
C TYR A 34 5.89 5.56 2.19
N ASP A 35 6.98 6.31 2.14
CA ASP A 35 7.33 7.32 3.11
C ASP A 35 6.91 8.70 2.60
N TYR A 36 6.18 9.47 3.40
CA TYR A 36 5.75 10.81 3.01
C TYR A 36 6.87 11.82 3.21
N ASP A 37 7.15 12.58 2.16
CA ASP A 37 8.23 13.56 2.13
C ASP A 37 7.69 14.99 1.96
N VAL A 38 8.08 15.90 2.85
CA VAL A 38 7.56 17.28 2.82
C VAL A 38 8.11 18.10 1.64
N VAL A 39 9.34 17.79 1.20
CA VAL A 39 10.10 18.62 0.24
C VAL A 39 10.44 17.86 -1.03
N THR A 40 10.58 16.54 -0.93
CA THR A 40 10.92 15.62 -2.01
C THR A 40 9.69 14.85 -2.48
N LEU A 41 9.88 13.88 -3.37
CA LEU A 41 8.82 12.96 -3.76
C LEU A 41 8.78 11.84 -2.73
N ASP A 42 7.58 11.35 -2.42
CA ASP A 42 7.39 10.24 -1.49
C ASP A 42 8.19 9.00 -1.93
N ASP A 43 8.94 8.43 -0.99
CA ASP A 43 9.85 7.33 -1.25
C ASP A 43 9.11 5.99 -1.27
N LEU A 44 9.39 5.18 -2.29
CA LEU A 44 8.79 3.86 -2.46
C LEU A 44 9.51 2.84 -1.57
N MET A 45 8.88 2.44 -0.47
CA MET A 45 9.46 1.53 0.49
C MET A 45 9.20 0.05 0.16
N GLY A 46 8.03 -0.28 -0.39
CA GLY A 46 7.64 -1.66 -0.67
C GLY A 46 6.33 -1.81 -1.44
N GLN A 47 6.16 -2.92 -2.15
CA GLN A 47 4.93 -3.24 -2.90
C GLN A 47 4.57 -4.71 -2.74
N THR A 48 3.27 -4.99 -2.75
CA THR A 48 2.74 -6.36 -2.76
C THR A 48 1.36 -6.41 -3.41
N LEU A 49 0.86 -7.61 -3.65
CA LEU A 49 -0.52 -7.88 -4.07
C LEU A 49 -1.28 -8.56 -2.93
N SER A 50 -2.57 -8.30 -2.83
CA SER A 50 -3.45 -9.12 -1.98
C SER A 50 -3.65 -10.52 -2.59
N ASP A 51 -3.69 -11.55 -1.75
CA ASP A 51 -3.89 -12.94 -2.14
C ASP A 51 -5.37 -13.31 -2.34
N GLU A 52 -5.65 -14.60 -2.62
CA GLU A 52 -7.02 -15.12 -2.83
C GLU A 52 -7.96 -14.92 -1.63
N ASN A 53 -7.40 -14.72 -0.43
CA ASN A 53 -8.11 -14.41 0.81
C ASN A 53 -8.11 -12.91 1.10
N GLY A 54 -7.73 -12.08 0.13
CA GLY A 54 -7.58 -10.63 0.23
C GLY A 54 -6.47 -10.22 1.19
N TYR A 55 -5.68 -11.16 1.71
CA TYR A 55 -4.63 -10.88 2.67
C TYR A 55 -3.42 -10.26 1.97
N PHE A 56 -2.79 -9.29 2.62
CA PHE A 56 -1.52 -8.73 2.16
C PHE A 56 -0.55 -8.53 3.32
N LEU A 57 0.74 -8.54 2.99
CA LEU A 57 1.84 -8.18 3.87
C LEU A 57 2.84 -7.38 3.04
N VAL A 58 3.05 -6.11 3.38
CA VAL A 58 4.05 -5.24 2.77
C VAL A 58 5.03 -4.77 3.83
N SER A 59 6.30 -4.69 3.47
CA SER A 59 7.34 -4.17 4.34
C SER A 59 8.34 -3.36 3.56
N GLY A 60 8.93 -2.37 4.21
CA GLY A 60 10.00 -1.56 3.66
C GLY A 60 10.79 -0.87 4.77
N GLU A 61 11.91 -0.28 4.42
CA GLU A 61 12.78 0.44 5.34
C GLU A 61 13.42 1.63 4.65
N GLU A 62 13.65 2.70 5.41
CA GLU A 62 14.33 3.90 4.93
C GLU A 62 15.43 4.33 5.92
N ASP A 63 16.52 4.90 5.41
CA ASP A 63 17.62 5.47 6.21
C ASP A 63 17.48 6.99 6.27
N GLU A 64 16.60 7.44 7.17
CA GLU A 64 16.18 8.82 7.28
C GLU A 64 16.81 9.55 8.48
N LEU A 65 17.08 10.85 8.30
CA LEU A 65 17.49 11.76 9.39
C LEU A 65 16.35 12.02 10.39
N PHE A 66 15.11 12.01 9.90
CA PHE A 66 13.89 12.27 10.68
C PHE A 66 13.03 11.00 10.75
N ARG A 67 11.80 11.15 11.26
CA ARG A 67 10.88 10.03 11.39
C ARG A 67 10.19 9.79 10.06
N VAL A 68 10.26 8.55 9.57
CA VAL A 68 9.50 8.07 8.42
C VAL A 68 8.00 8.23 8.72
N GLU A 69 7.27 8.86 7.80
CA GLU A 69 5.81 9.07 7.86
C GLU A 69 5.10 8.07 6.94
N ALA A 70 5.17 6.79 7.29
CA ALA A 70 4.71 5.70 6.43
C ALA A 70 3.19 5.71 6.17
N TYR A 71 2.81 5.38 4.93
CA TYR A 71 1.43 5.15 4.52
C TYR A 71 1.34 4.13 3.38
N ILE A 72 0.20 3.46 3.26
CA ILE A 72 -0.09 2.57 2.14
C ILE A 72 -1.10 3.20 1.17
N VAL A 73 -0.92 2.91 -0.11
CA VAL A 73 -1.90 3.13 -1.18
C VAL A 73 -2.41 1.77 -1.62
N ILE A 74 -3.73 1.56 -1.59
CA ILE A 74 -4.38 0.36 -2.08
C ILE A 74 -5.09 0.69 -3.39
N SER A 75 -4.52 0.27 -4.51
CA SER A 75 -5.12 0.41 -5.83
C SER A 75 -5.93 -0.85 -6.15
N HIS A 76 -7.21 -0.70 -6.48
CA HIS A 76 -8.15 -1.81 -6.57
C HIS A 76 -9.12 -1.69 -7.76
N SER A 77 -9.71 -2.81 -8.18
CA SER A 77 -10.69 -2.85 -9.28
C SER A 77 -12.16 -2.99 -8.80
N CYS A 78 -12.41 -2.95 -7.49
CA CYS A 78 -13.76 -2.98 -6.91
C CYS A 78 -14.60 -1.76 -7.35
N VAL A 79 -15.81 -2.00 -7.88
CA VAL A 79 -16.78 -0.96 -8.26
C VAL A 79 -18.16 -1.38 -7.80
N ASN A 80 -18.82 -0.56 -6.97
CA ASN A 80 -20.18 -0.81 -6.46
C ASN A 80 -20.37 -2.25 -5.91
N GLY A 81 -19.35 -2.81 -5.26
CA GLY A 81 -19.39 -4.16 -4.71
C GLY A 81 -19.24 -5.31 -5.73
N SER A 82 -18.85 -4.98 -6.96
CA SER A 82 -18.53 -5.94 -7.99
C SER A 82 -17.05 -5.84 -8.40
N PHE A 83 -16.39 -7.00 -8.46
CA PHE A 83 -15.06 -7.13 -9.05
C PHE A 83 -15.22 -7.33 -10.55
N PHE A 84 -14.63 -6.44 -11.34
CA PHE A 84 -14.56 -6.64 -12.78
C PHE A 84 -13.40 -7.57 -13.11
N GLU A 85 -13.66 -8.88 -13.08
CA GLU A 85 -12.76 -9.84 -13.70
C GLU A 85 -12.88 -9.66 -15.22
N SER A 86 -11.87 -9.02 -15.80
CA SER A 86 -11.91 -8.68 -17.21
C SER A 86 -11.81 -9.97 -18.04
N ASN A 87 -12.93 -10.47 -18.57
CA ASN A 87 -12.93 -11.47 -19.65
C ASN A 87 -12.39 -10.88 -20.99
N THR A 88 -11.52 -9.87 -20.92
CA THR A 88 -10.94 -9.18 -22.06
C THR A 88 -9.56 -9.75 -22.38
N PRO A 89 -9.31 -10.14 -23.66
CA PRO A 89 -8.00 -10.56 -24.11
C PRO A 89 -6.91 -9.55 -23.77
N SER A 90 -5.84 -10.07 -23.17
CA SER A 90 -4.73 -9.40 -22.51
C SER A 90 -3.84 -8.54 -23.42
N THR A 91 -4.34 -7.39 -23.86
CA THR A 91 -3.43 -6.39 -24.46
C THR A 91 -3.46 -5.00 -23.87
N GLU A 92 -4.45 -4.55 -23.10
CA GLU A 92 -4.36 -3.24 -22.45
C GLU A 92 -5.09 -3.16 -21.11
N ARG A 93 -4.29 -3.06 -20.05
CA ARG A 93 -4.53 -2.41 -18.75
C ARG A 93 -5.05 -3.26 -17.58
N GLU A 94 -4.27 -3.21 -16.51
CA GLU A 94 -4.69 -3.35 -15.12
C GLU A 94 -5.80 -2.33 -14.86
N VAL A 95 -7.04 -2.80 -14.74
CA VAL A 95 -8.20 -1.93 -14.53
C VAL A 95 -8.23 -1.53 -13.06
N ILE A 96 -7.50 -0.47 -12.72
CA ILE A 96 -7.61 0.20 -11.41
C ILE A 96 -8.84 1.10 -11.45
N CYS A 97 -9.76 0.86 -10.53
CA CYS A 97 -11.02 1.58 -10.38
C CYS A 97 -10.96 2.62 -9.25
N GLY A 98 -10.10 2.43 -8.26
CA GLY A 98 -9.93 3.34 -7.12
C GLY A 98 -8.59 3.15 -6.43
N GLU A 99 -8.24 4.15 -5.62
CA GLU A 99 -7.07 4.16 -4.75
C GLU A 99 -7.46 4.64 -3.35
N GLU A 100 -7.08 3.89 -2.32
CA GLU A 100 -7.29 4.26 -0.92
C GLU A 100 -5.96 4.52 -0.22
N VAL A 101 -5.87 5.60 0.55
CA VAL A 101 -4.66 5.99 1.30
C VAL A 101 -4.87 5.74 2.79
N ILE A 102 -4.03 4.91 3.40
CA ILE A 102 -4.10 4.57 4.83
C ILE A 102 -2.76 4.83 5.50
N LYS A 103 -2.74 5.65 6.55
CA LYS A 103 -1.51 5.91 7.32
C LYS A 103 -1.07 4.69 8.12
N ALA A 104 0.20 4.33 8.01
CA ALA A 104 0.85 3.26 8.75
C ALA A 104 1.66 3.86 9.90
N THR A 105 1.01 4.08 11.05
CA THR A 105 1.70 4.56 12.26
C THR A 105 2.22 3.38 13.07
N ASP A 106 3.25 3.58 13.92
CA ASP A 106 3.79 2.54 14.83
C ASP A 106 2.74 1.83 15.73
N GLU A 107 1.54 2.42 15.89
CA GLU A 107 0.42 1.82 16.62
C GLU A 107 -0.44 0.86 15.76
N VAL A 108 -0.25 0.86 14.45
CA VAL A 108 -1.07 0.16 13.45
C VAL A 108 -0.19 -0.76 12.61
N ASN A 109 0.18 -1.91 13.17
CA ASN A 109 0.88 -2.97 12.43
C ASN A 109 -0.08 -3.87 11.63
N SER A 110 -1.40 -3.75 11.86
CA SER A 110 -2.44 -4.55 11.21
C SER A 110 -3.61 -3.68 10.77
N ILE A 111 -4.03 -3.79 9.50
CA ILE A 111 -5.09 -2.98 8.88
C ILE A 111 -6.17 -3.90 8.31
N LEU A 112 -7.45 -3.60 8.55
CA LEU A 112 -8.55 -4.15 7.76
C LEU A 112 -9.07 -3.03 6.87
N ALA A 113 -8.88 -3.17 5.55
CA ALA A 113 -9.34 -2.21 4.56
C ALA A 113 -10.65 -2.72 3.95
N GLU A 114 -11.76 -2.14 4.39
CA GLU A 114 -13.08 -2.40 3.81
C GLU A 114 -13.35 -1.39 2.69
N ILE A 115 -13.14 -1.85 1.46
CA ILE A 115 -13.39 -1.08 0.24
C ILE A 115 -14.86 -1.28 -0.12
N ASP A 116 -15.74 -0.65 0.66
CA ASP A 116 -17.17 -0.56 0.32
C ASP A 116 -17.54 0.91 0.09
N GLN A 117 -17.86 1.21 -1.17
CA GLN A 117 -18.41 2.49 -1.63
C GLN A 117 -17.43 3.68 -1.64
N MET A 118 -16.96 4.06 -2.83
CA MET A 118 -16.78 5.48 -3.15
C MET A 118 -17.72 5.84 -4.30
N GLN A 119 -18.57 6.83 -4.02
CA GLN A 119 -19.33 7.62 -4.99
C GLN A 119 -18.40 8.49 -5.83
#